data_AF-A0A2H6AYZ4-F1
#
_entry.id   AF-A0A2H6AYZ4-F1
#
_cell.length_a   1.000
_cell.length_b   1.000
_cell.length_c   1.000
_cell.angle_alpha   90.00
_cell.angle_beta   90.00
_cell.angle_gamma   90.00
#
_symmetry.space_group_name_H-M   'P 1'
#
loop_
_entity.id
_entity.type
_entity.pdbx_description
1 polymer ?
#
loop_
_entity_poly.entity_id
_entity_poly.type
_entity_poly.pdbx_seq_one_letter_code
_entity_poly.pdbx_strand_id
1 'polypeptide(L)' 'MALQDHVESLRAKHAHLETLIDEELHRPLPDQARLSRLKKEKLRIKEQLERMRGQLTAQQQTSSSR' A
#
# COMPACT_ATOMS: atom_id res chain seq x y z
N MET A 1 -6.17 15.75 8.31
CA MET A 1 -4.74 15.54 8.59
C MET A 1 -4.46 14.07 8.93
N ALA A 2 -5.08 13.46 9.95
CA ALA A 2 -4.83 12.05 10.33
C ALA A 2 -5.02 10.97 9.22
N LEU A 3 -6.02 11.10 8.34
CA LEU A 3 -6.23 10.14 7.25
C LEU A 3 -5.12 10.19 6.20
N GLN A 4 -4.55 11.38 5.99
CA GLN A 4 -3.51 11.63 5.01
C GLN A 4 -2.18 11.03 5.49
N ASP A 5 -1.85 11.22 6.77
CA ASP A 5 -0.70 10.58 7.43
C ASP A 5 -0.81 9.05 7.39
N HIS A 6 -2.03 8.51 7.55
CA HIS A 6 -2.25 7.07 7.49
C HIS A 6 -2.04 6.49 6.07
N VAL A 7 -2.48 7.22 5.04
CA VAL A 7 -2.21 6.89 3.62
C VAL A 7 -0.72 6.96 3.31
N GLU A 8 -0.01 7.97 3.82
CA GLU A 8 1.45 8.08 3.64
C GLU A 8 2.21 6.94 4.31
N SER A 9 1.82 6.57 5.53
CA SER A 9 2.43 5.41 6.23
C SER A 9 2.20 4.10 5.47
N LEU A 10 1.00 3.88 4.93
CA LEU A 10 0.73 2.72 4.09
C LEU A 10 1.49 2.74 2.76
N ARG A 11 1.66 3.92 2.14
CA ARG A 11 2.53 4.08 0.97
C ARG A 11 3.97 3.72 1.28
N ALA A 12 4.50 4.18 2.41
CA ALA A 12 5.87 3.84 2.84
C ALA A 12 6.02 2.31 3.04
N LYS A 13 5.05 1.66 3.68
CA LYS A 13 5.02 0.19 3.82
C LYS A 13 4.93 -0.53 2.47
N HIS A 14 4.12 -0.01 1.54
CA HIS A 14 4.01 -0.57 0.19
C HIS A 14 5.35 -0.49 -0.56
N ALA A 15 6.00 0.67 -0.53
CA ALA A 15 7.30 0.87 -1.15
C ALA A 15 8.35 -0.08 -0.57
N HIS A 16 8.36 -0.26 0.75
CA HIS A 16 9.26 -1.22 1.41
C HIS A 16 9.01 -2.67 0.95
N LEU A 17 7.75 -3.10 0.85
CA LEU A 17 7.42 -4.43 0.31
C LEU A 17 7.86 -4.59 -1.14
N GLU A 18 7.76 -3.54 -1.97
CA GLU A 18 8.26 -3.57 -3.35
C GLU A 18 9.77 -3.75 -3.39
N THR A 19 10.52 -3.01 -2.56
CA THR A 19 11.98 -3.17 -2.44
C THR A 19 12.34 -4.59 -2.01
N LEU A 20 11.67 -5.16 -1.01
CA LEU A 20 11.91 -6.53 -0.56
C LEU A 20 11.62 -7.57 -1.67
N ILE A 21 10.59 -7.34 -2.49
CA ILE A 21 10.29 -8.20 -3.64
C ILE A 21 11.40 -8.11 -4.68
N ASP A 22 11.87 -6.90 -4.98
CA ASP A 22 12.91 -6.65 -5.97
C ASP A 22 14.25 -7.25 -5.54
N GLU A 23 14.64 -7.05 -4.27
CA GLU A 23 15.81 -7.67 -3.66
C GLU A 23 15.76 -9.21 -3.73
N GLU A 24 14.61 -9.81 -3.45
CA GLU A 24 14.46 -11.27 -3.52
C GLU A 24 14.45 -11.78 -4.97
N LEU A 25 13.92 -11.01 -5.92
CA LEU A 25 13.98 -11.33 -7.35
C LEU A 25 15.40 -11.22 -7.92
N HIS A 26 16.20 -10.29 -7.40
CA HIS A 26 17.58 -10.08 -7.82
C HIS A 26 18.55 -11.14 -7.23
N ARG A 27 18.08 -11.97 -6.29
CA ARG A 27 18.87 -13.07 -5.76
C ARG A 27 18.97 -14.22 -6.77
N PRO A 28 20.14 -14.87 -6.88
CA PRO A 28 20.33 -16.00 -7.80
C PRO A 28 19.46 -17.22 -7.45
N LEU A 29 19.03 -17.35 -6.20
CA LEU A 29 17.97 -18.28 -5.77
C LEU A 29 16.82 -17.49 -5.12
N PRO A 30 15.78 -17.11 -5.88
CA PRO A 30 14.62 -16.43 -5.32
C PRO A 30 13.77 -17.42 -4.51
N ASP A 31 13.46 -17.08 -3.26
CA ASP A 31 12.47 -17.82 -2.47
C ASP A 31 11.05 -17.49 -2.97
N GLN A 32 10.48 -18.39 -3.78
CA GLN A 32 9.15 -18.23 -4.35
C GLN A 32 8.04 -18.16 -3.28
N ALA A 33 8.20 -18.82 -2.13
CA ALA A 33 7.24 -18.76 -1.04
C ALA A 33 7.26 -17.38 -0.37
N ARG A 34 8.45 -16.82 -0.14
CA ARG A 34 8.63 -15.46 0.35
C ARG A 34 8.11 -14.43 -0.64
N LEU A 35 8.41 -14.56 -1.92
CA LEU A 35 7.90 -13.71 -3.00
C LEU A 35 6.37 -13.72 -3.07
N SER A 36 5.76 -14.90 -2.94
CA SER A 36 4.30 -15.05 -2.94
C SER A 36 3.66 -14.41 -1.71
N ARG A 37 4.29 -14.49 -0.54
CA ARG A 37 3.85 -13.80 0.68
C ARG A 37 3.94 -12.28 0.51
N LEU A 38 5.09 -11.77 0.06
CA LEU A 38 5.31 -10.34 -0.14
C LEU A 38 4.32 -9.76 -1.16
N LYS A 39 4.08 -10.45 -2.28
CA LYS A 39 3.07 -10.05 -3.28
C LYS A 39 1.65 -10.01 -2.69
N LYS A 40 1.28 -10.97 -1.84
CA LYS A 40 -0.02 -10.97 -1.13
C LYS A 40 -0.13 -9.81 -0.14
N GLU A 41 0.93 -9.53 0.61
CA GLU A 41 0.96 -8.37 1.52
C GLU A 41 0.86 -7.06 0.76
N LYS A 42 1.61 -6.91 -0.34
CA LYS A 42 1.53 -5.76 -1.25
C LYS A 42 0.10 -5.55 -1.74
N LEU A 43 -0.59 -6.63 -2.15
CA LEU A 43 -1.98 -6.58 -2.58
C LEU A 43 -2.90 -6.08 -1.46
N ARG A 44 -2.77 -6.60 -0.24
CA ARG A 44 -3.57 -6.17 0.92
C ARG A 44 -3.37 -4.67 1.22
N ILE A 45 -2.13 -4.19 1.21
CA ILE A 45 -1.85 -2.77 1.43
C ILE A 45 -2.46 -1.91 0.33
N LYS A 46 -2.38 -2.36 -0.93
CA LYS A 46 -3.02 -1.67 -2.05
C LYS A 46 -4.54 -1.57 -1.88
N GLU A 47 -5.20 -2.65 -1.44
CA GLU A 47 -6.64 -2.62 -1.14
C GLU A 47 -6.99 -1.68 0.01
N GLN A 48 -6.17 -1.65 1.07
CA GLN A 48 -6.34 -0.71 2.17
C GLN A 48 -6.18 0.74 1.72
N LEU A 49 -5.17 1.03 0.88
CA LEU A 49 -4.96 2.35 0.29
C LEU A 49 -6.15 2.79 -0.56
N GLU A 50 -6.68 1.91 -1.41
CA GLU A 50 -7.87 2.20 -2.24
C GLU A 50 -9.10 2.50 -1.36
N ARG A 51 -9.34 1.70 -0.31
CA ARG A 51 -10.43 1.97 0.65
C ARG A 51 -10.30 3.32 1.32
N MET A 52 -9.11 3.67 1.80
CA MET A 52 -8.87 4.97 2.45
C MET A 52 -8.96 6.14 1.47
N ARG A 53 -8.48 5.96 0.24
CA ARG A 53 -8.60 6.97 -0.82
C ARG A 53 -10.07 7.25 -1.13
N GLY A 54 -10.89 6.21 -1.23
CA GLY A 54 -12.34 6.35 -1.41
C GLY A 54 -13.02 7.11 -0.25
N GLN A 55 -12.59 6.85 0.99
CA GLN A 55 -13.07 7.59 2.17
C GLN A 55 -12.63 9.06 2.16
N LEU A 56 -11.38 9.34 1.77
CA LEU A 56 -10.85 10.71 1.65
C LEU A 56 -11.65 11.51 0.60
N THR A 57 -11.94 10.90 -0.56
CA THR A 57 -12.74 11.56 -1.61
C THR A 57 -14.19 11.80 -1.17
N ALA A 58 -14.78 10.89 -0.39
CA ALA A 58 -16.12 11.07 0.15
C ALA A 58 -16.19 12.23 1.17
N GLN A 59 -15.14 12.43 1.98
CA GLN A 59 -15.06 13.55 2.94
C GLN A 59 -14.88 14.91 2.27
N GLN A 60 -14.24 14.98 1.10
CA GLN A 60 -14.03 16.24 0.37
C GLN A 60 -15.33 16.75 -0.27
N GLN A 61 -16.24 15.86 -0.70
CA GLN A 61 -17.50 16.25 -1.34
C GLN A 61 -18.53 16.83 -0.36
N THR A 62 -18.54 16.41 0.91
CA THR A 62 -19.48 16.94 1.92
C THR A 62 -19.11 18.35 2.40
N SER A 63 -17.87 18.77 2.19
CA SER A 63 -17.33 20.05 2.66
C SER A 63 -17.58 21.21 1.69
N SER A 64 -17.95 20.93 0.43
CA SER A 64 -18.09 21.94 -0.63
C SER A 64 -19.53 22.43 -0.88
N SER A 65 -20.51 21.97 -0.11
CA SER A 65 -21.94 22.32 -0.28
C SER A 65 -22.52 23.21 0.83
N ARG A 66 -21.73 24.13 1.39
CA ARG A 66 -22.23 25.22 2.25
C ARG A 66 -21.65 26.56 1.82
#